data_AF-A0A6M0BPH3-F1
#
_entry.id   AF-A0A6M0BPH3-F1
#
_cell.length_a   1.000
_cell.length_b   1.000
_cell.length_c   1.000
_cell.angle_alpha   90.00
_cell.angle_beta   90.00
_cell.angle_gamma   90.00
#
_symmetry.space_group_name_H-M   'P 1'
#
loop_
_entity.id
_entity.type
_entity.pdbx_description
1 polymer ?
#
loop_
_entity_poly.entity_id
_entity_poly.type
_entity_poly.pdbx_seq_one_letter_code
_entity_poly.pdbx_strand_id
1 'polypeptide(L)'
;MPRLHNYAYEILSEEIKKLSKEDLTGEIGQKIVLKRLEKLRMQSGEPAKLEELRELIVDQYPTFSEKVLKKAARENHPAGKVILFQLAGLAALGVAGLVWVANLPFPMVRRPVARVAPMVLLPSYISMDRNYREAIAKTEQADQLINKATSSADINLGTQRVAEAQKHLDGLPVWFLGYYPQRYCTFFSCTWRFTLDEFERARKRVGQIEAKAFQEKNAQTLLKEAEQTVKISKQQYQQATTPTEKEQAIAEWQVAIDKLEQIPPTTLAGKMVKPKLAATKRDFKKEASLAEGSKRSFTLME
;
A
#
# COMPACT_ATOMS: atom_id res chain seq x y z
N MET A 1 33.86 -0.99 -41.53
CA MET A 1 33.67 -2.09 -40.55
C MET A 1 33.62 -3.38 -41.33
N PRO A 2 34.26 -4.48 -40.87
CA PRO A 2 34.24 -5.74 -41.61
C PRO A 2 32.79 -6.22 -41.76
N ARG A 3 32.42 -6.73 -42.95
CA ARG A 3 31.05 -7.23 -43.17
C ARG A 3 30.79 -8.58 -42.47
N LEU A 4 31.85 -9.29 -42.08
CA LEU A 4 31.78 -10.52 -41.29
C LEU A 4 32.69 -10.41 -40.06
N HIS A 5 32.12 -10.58 -38.87
CA HIS A 5 32.82 -10.51 -37.60
C HIS A 5 33.40 -11.87 -37.18
N ASN A 6 34.46 -11.86 -36.35
CA ASN A 6 35.27 -13.05 -36.03
C ASN A 6 34.44 -14.22 -35.49
N TYR A 7 33.52 -13.97 -34.57
CA TYR A 7 32.71 -15.04 -33.96
C TYR A 7 31.72 -15.68 -34.96
N ALA A 8 31.12 -14.88 -35.85
CA ALA A 8 30.29 -15.40 -36.94
C ALA A 8 31.11 -16.20 -37.96
N TYR A 9 32.34 -15.77 -38.25
CA TYR A 9 33.26 -16.51 -39.12
C TYR A 9 33.67 -17.86 -38.50
N GLU A 10 33.98 -17.90 -37.21
CA GLU A 10 34.36 -19.14 -36.51
C GLU A 10 33.24 -20.19 -36.60
N ILE A 11 32.00 -19.80 -36.26
CA ILE A 11 30.81 -20.68 -36.34
C ILE A 11 30.64 -21.28 -37.74
N LEU A 12 30.80 -20.46 -38.79
CA LEU A 12 30.65 -20.95 -40.17
C LEU A 12 31.83 -21.82 -40.59
N SER A 13 33.05 -21.46 -40.21
CA SER A 13 34.27 -22.17 -40.59
C SER A 13 34.35 -23.57 -39.96
N GLU A 14 33.84 -23.74 -38.74
CA GLU A 14 33.80 -25.03 -38.04
C GLU A 14 32.85 -26.01 -38.72
N GLU A 15 31.65 -25.56 -39.10
CA GLU A 15 30.67 -26.40 -39.76
C GLU A 15 31.13 -26.78 -41.18
N ILE A 16 31.76 -25.87 -41.93
CA ILE A 16 32.36 -26.16 -43.24
C ILE A 16 33.49 -27.20 -43.11
N LYS A 17 34.36 -27.06 -42.10
CA LYS A 17 35.44 -28.02 -41.81
C LYS A 17 34.92 -29.41 -41.41
N LYS A 18 33.72 -29.48 -40.83
CA LYS A 18 33.08 -30.74 -40.47
C LYS A 18 32.55 -31.45 -41.71
N LEU A 19 31.88 -30.71 -42.60
CA LEU A 19 31.31 -31.24 -43.84
C LEU A 19 32.37 -31.62 -44.90
N SER A 20 33.53 -30.97 -44.89
CA SER A 20 34.60 -31.24 -45.85
C SER A 20 35.43 -32.51 -45.57
N LYS A 21 35.28 -33.13 -44.40
CA LYS A 21 36.00 -34.37 -44.04
C LYS A 21 35.42 -35.63 -44.66
N GLU A 22 34.26 -35.55 -45.30
CA GLU A 22 33.52 -36.71 -45.80
C GLU A 22 33.77 -37.03 -47.29
N ASP A 23 34.41 -36.16 -48.08
CA ASP A 23 34.73 -36.41 -49.50
C ASP A 23 35.92 -35.58 -50.04
N LEU A 24 36.72 -36.12 -50.97
CA LEU A 24 37.90 -35.47 -51.59
C LEU A 24 37.53 -34.24 -52.45
N THR A 25 36.32 -34.20 -52.99
CA THR A 25 35.73 -33.02 -53.65
C THR A 25 35.38 -31.89 -52.66
N GLY A 26 35.25 -32.22 -51.36
CA GLY A 26 34.94 -31.31 -50.28
C GLY A 26 36.07 -30.36 -49.89
N GLU A 27 37.34 -30.73 -50.11
CA GLU A 27 38.49 -29.88 -49.77
C GLU A 27 38.62 -28.65 -50.69
N ILE A 28 38.27 -28.79 -51.97
CA ILE A 28 38.28 -27.69 -52.93
C ILE A 28 37.13 -26.73 -52.63
N GLY A 29 35.92 -27.27 -52.41
CA GLY A 29 34.74 -26.48 -51.99
C GLY A 29 35.00 -25.71 -50.69
N GLN A 30 35.67 -26.34 -49.72
CA GLN A 30 36.05 -25.72 -48.46
C GLN A 30 36.95 -24.50 -48.66
N LYS A 31 38.01 -24.64 -49.47
CA LYS A 31 38.94 -23.53 -49.75
C LYS A 31 38.24 -22.38 -50.48
N ILE A 32 37.30 -22.68 -51.37
CA ILE A 32 36.52 -21.65 -52.09
C ILE A 32 35.63 -20.88 -51.11
N VAL A 33 34.85 -21.57 -50.27
CA VAL A 33 33.92 -20.91 -49.35
C VAL A 33 34.67 -20.15 -48.24
N LEU A 34 35.74 -20.71 -47.69
CA LEU A 34 36.56 -19.99 -46.69
C LEU A 34 37.19 -18.72 -47.26
N LYS A 35 37.70 -18.75 -48.50
CA LYS A 35 38.19 -17.53 -49.18
C LYS A 35 37.09 -16.51 -49.43
N ARG A 36 35.86 -16.95 -49.79
CA ARG A 36 34.70 -16.04 -49.93
C ARG A 36 34.34 -15.38 -48.60
N LEU A 37 34.34 -16.15 -47.50
CA LEU A 37 34.08 -15.63 -46.15
C LEU A 37 35.20 -14.69 -45.67
N GLU A 38 36.47 -15.00 -45.95
CA GLU A 38 37.59 -14.08 -45.68
C GLU A 38 37.48 -12.78 -46.47
N LYS A 39 37.07 -12.86 -47.75
CA LYS A 39 36.82 -11.67 -48.56
C LYS A 39 35.73 -10.79 -47.94
N LEU A 40 34.66 -11.37 -47.39
CA LEU A 40 33.64 -10.61 -46.64
C LEU A 40 34.20 -9.95 -45.37
N ARG A 41 35.17 -10.58 -44.69
CA ARG A 41 35.85 -9.96 -43.54
C ARG A 41 36.70 -8.76 -43.96
N MET A 42 37.33 -8.82 -45.14
CA MET A 42 38.18 -7.75 -45.67
C MET A 42 37.39 -6.60 -46.32
N GLN A 43 36.14 -6.85 -46.71
CA GLN A 43 35.26 -5.82 -47.23
C GLN A 43 34.69 -4.94 -46.10
N SER A 44 34.65 -3.62 -46.35
CA SER A 44 34.02 -2.67 -45.44
C SER A 44 32.59 -2.40 -45.89
N GLY A 45 31.60 -2.59 -45.00
CA GLY A 45 30.19 -2.36 -45.31
C GLY A 45 29.26 -2.77 -44.17
N GLU A 46 27.97 -2.87 -44.45
CA GLU A 46 27.00 -3.41 -43.49
C GLU A 46 27.28 -4.89 -43.20
N PRO A 47 27.02 -5.36 -41.95
CA PRO A 47 27.16 -6.77 -41.60
C PRO A 47 26.32 -7.65 -42.52
N ALA A 48 26.93 -8.72 -43.03
CA ALA A 48 26.29 -9.69 -43.90
C ALA A 48 25.07 -10.31 -43.20
N LYS A 49 23.93 -10.25 -43.91
CA LYS A 49 22.64 -10.79 -43.46
C LYS A 49 22.54 -12.27 -43.79
N LEU A 50 21.52 -12.93 -43.24
CA LEU A 50 21.33 -14.38 -43.36
C LEU A 50 21.29 -14.85 -44.82
N GLU A 51 20.61 -14.09 -45.67
CA GLU A 51 20.39 -14.39 -47.08
C GLU A 51 21.70 -14.36 -47.85
N GLU A 52 22.54 -13.34 -47.58
CA GLU A 52 23.86 -13.18 -48.20
C GLU A 52 24.83 -14.28 -47.75
N LEU A 53 24.83 -14.64 -46.46
CA LEU A 53 25.63 -15.77 -45.95
C LEU A 53 25.17 -17.10 -46.53
N ARG A 54 23.87 -17.27 -46.73
CA ARG A 54 23.28 -18.47 -47.33
C ARG A 54 23.70 -18.63 -48.79
N GLU A 55 23.58 -17.58 -49.61
CA GLU A 55 23.98 -17.62 -51.03
C GLU A 55 25.46 -17.99 -51.21
N LEU A 56 26.34 -17.50 -50.34
CA LEU A 56 27.77 -17.76 -50.44
C LEU A 56 28.18 -19.20 -50.11
N ILE A 57 27.37 -19.92 -49.33
CA ILE A 57 27.68 -21.24 -48.78
C ILE A 57 26.89 -22.35 -49.50
N VAL A 58 25.61 -22.13 -49.80
CA VAL A 58 24.70 -23.16 -50.34
C VAL A 58 25.08 -23.62 -51.75
N ASP A 59 25.75 -22.76 -52.54
CA ASP A 59 26.32 -23.10 -53.86
C ASP A 59 27.28 -24.30 -53.80
N GLN A 60 28.10 -24.39 -52.74
CA GLN A 60 29.09 -25.46 -52.56
C GLN A 60 28.65 -26.52 -51.55
N TYR A 61 27.75 -26.17 -50.62
CA TYR A 61 27.22 -27.07 -49.59
C TYR A 61 25.68 -26.96 -49.52
N PRO A 62 24.94 -27.64 -50.42
CA PRO A 62 23.48 -27.55 -50.47
C PRO A 62 22.78 -28.04 -49.20
N THR A 63 23.43 -28.93 -48.45
CA THR A 63 22.93 -29.54 -47.20
C THR A 63 23.34 -28.78 -45.94
N PHE A 64 23.92 -27.58 -46.07
CA PHE A 64 24.42 -26.82 -44.94
C PHE A 64 23.32 -26.47 -43.93
N SER A 65 23.62 -26.62 -42.64
CA SER A 65 22.64 -26.44 -41.57
C SER A 65 22.11 -25.01 -41.49
N GLU A 66 20.81 -24.84 -41.77
CA GLU A 66 20.13 -23.54 -41.69
C GLU A 66 20.16 -22.96 -40.26
N LYS A 67 20.20 -23.83 -39.24
CA LYS A 67 20.35 -23.43 -37.84
C LYS A 67 21.69 -22.73 -37.58
N VAL A 68 22.76 -23.20 -38.23
CA VAL A 68 24.11 -22.62 -38.11
C VAL A 68 24.17 -21.28 -38.84
N LEU A 69 23.56 -21.16 -40.03
CA LEU A 69 23.45 -19.88 -40.75
C LEU A 69 22.69 -18.82 -39.95
N LYS A 70 21.55 -19.19 -39.35
CA LYS A 70 20.77 -18.30 -38.47
C LYS A 70 21.57 -17.83 -37.27
N LYS A 71 22.30 -18.74 -36.64
CA LYS A 71 23.16 -18.43 -35.48
C LYS A 71 24.30 -17.48 -35.88
N ALA A 72 24.99 -17.75 -36.98
CA ALA A 72 26.08 -16.92 -37.48
C ALA A 72 25.59 -15.51 -37.87
N ALA A 73 24.46 -15.39 -38.57
CA ALA A 73 23.89 -14.09 -38.94
C ALA A 73 23.46 -13.27 -37.72
N ARG A 74 22.86 -13.92 -36.70
CA ARG A 74 22.46 -13.26 -35.45
C ARG A 74 23.64 -12.71 -34.67
N GLU A 75 24.77 -13.43 -34.68
CA GLU A 75 25.97 -13.06 -33.93
C GLU A 75 26.98 -12.25 -34.75
N ASN A 76 26.64 -11.91 -36.00
CA ASN A 76 27.45 -11.07 -36.87
C ASN A 76 27.27 -9.58 -36.54
N HIS A 77 27.59 -9.19 -35.30
CA HIS A 77 27.53 -7.81 -34.83
C HIS A 77 28.87 -7.37 -34.24
N PRO A 78 29.15 -6.04 -34.22
CA PRO A 78 30.35 -5.53 -33.58
C PRO A 78 30.27 -5.75 -32.07
N ALA A 79 31.28 -6.43 -31.51
CA ALA A 79 31.40 -6.79 -30.09
C ALA A 79 31.17 -5.62 -29.09
N GLY A 80 31.31 -4.37 -29.54
CA GLY A 80 31.10 -3.17 -28.72
C GLY A 80 29.65 -2.96 -28.25
N LYS A 81 28.62 -3.47 -28.95
CA LYS A 81 27.21 -3.21 -28.55
C LYS A 81 26.74 -4.08 -27.38
N VAL A 82 27.19 -5.33 -27.27
CA VAL A 82 26.77 -6.24 -26.19
C VAL A 82 27.36 -5.82 -24.83
N ILE A 83 28.62 -5.38 -24.82
CA ILE A 83 29.29 -4.87 -23.61
C ILE A 83 28.61 -3.59 -23.11
N LEU A 84 28.16 -2.71 -24.01
CA LEU A 84 27.49 -1.46 -23.65
C LEU A 84 26.12 -1.71 -22.96
N PHE A 85 25.32 -2.66 -23.44
CA PHE A 85 24.02 -2.98 -22.81
C PHE A 85 24.19 -3.71 -21.47
N GLN A 86 25.18 -4.58 -21.33
CA GLN A 86 25.48 -5.23 -20.05
C GLN A 86 26.04 -4.25 -19.02
N LEU A 87 26.95 -3.34 -19.43
CA LEU A 87 27.45 -2.26 -18.58
C LEU A 87 26.36 -1.24 -18.24
N ALA A 88 25.46 -0.91 -19.16
CA ALA A 88 24.33 -0.02 -18.89
C ALA A 88 23.34 -0.65 -17.89
N GLY A 89 23.07 -1.95 -17.99
CA GLY A 89 22.24 -2.68 -17.03
C GLY A 89 22.87 -2.74 -15.63
N LEU A 90 24.18 -3.01 -15.54
CA LEU A 90 24.95 -3.00 -14.29
C LEU A 90 25.08 -1.60 -13.70
N ALA A 91 25.28 -0.57 -14.52
CA ALA A 91 25.33 0.82 -14.08
C ALA A 91 23.95 1.31 -13.59
N ALA A 92 22.86 0.93 -14.26
CA ALA A 92 21.51 1.26 -13.82
C ALA A 92 21.18 0.58 -12.47
N LEU A 93 21.55 -0.68 -12.29
CA LEU A 93 21.40 -1.39 -11.00
C LEU A 93 22.28 -0.78 -9.90
N GLY A 94 23.52 -0.41 -10.21
CA GLY A 94 24.43 0.26 -9.28
C GLY A 94 23.94 1.65 -8.85
N VAL A 95 23.46 2.46 -9.78
CA VAL A 95 22.90 3.79 -9.50
C VAL A 95 21.58 3.67 -8.73
N ALA A 96 20.71 2.72 -9.08
CA ALA A 96 19.48 2.48 -8.32
C ALA A 96 19.77 2.05 -6.87
N GLY A 97 20.77 1.18 -6.66
CA GLY A 97 21.24 0.79 -5.33
C GLY A 97 21.82 1.96 -4.54
N LEU A 98 22.63 2.82 -5.17
CA LEU A 98 23.18 4.02 -4.54
C LEU A 98 22.12 5.06 -4.20
N VAL A 99 21.12 5.26 -5.06
CA VAL A 99 19.96 6.13 -4.78
C VAL A 99 19.13 5.58 -3.64
N TRP A 100 18.93 4.26 -3.56
CA TRP A 100 18.23 3.62 -2.45
C TRP A 100 18.98 3.82 -1.13
N VAL A 101 20.29 3.60 -1.10
CA VAL A 101 21.14 3.84 0.08
C VAL A 101 21.19 5.33 0.46
N ALA A 102 21.32 6.24 -0.52
CA ALA A 102 21.33 7.68 -0.29
C ALA A 102 19.97 8.22 0.19
N ASN A 103 18.88 7.56 -0.18
CA ASN A 103 17.52 7.87 0.28
C ASN A 103 17.13 7.14 1.57
N LEU A 104 18.03 6.30 2.14
CA LEU A 104 17.77 5.70 3.45
C LEU A 104 17.54 6.79 4.49
N PRO A 105 16.59 6.60 5.40
CA PRO A 105 16.24 7.60 6.38
C PRO A 105 17.23 7.60 7.57
N PHE A 106 18.54 7.50 7.33
CA PHE A 106 19.56 7.55 8.37
C PHE A 106 20.24 8.93 8.43
N PRO A 107 20.26 9.63 9.58
CA PRO A 107 20.77 11.00 9.68
C PRO A 107 22.21 11.17 9.17
N MET A 108 23.09 10.21 9.47
CA MET A 108 24.50 10.27 9.07
C MET A 108 24.70 10.22 7.54
N VAL A 109 23.81 9.55 6.80
CA VAL A 109 23.89 9.44 5.33
C VAL A 109 23.18 10.60 4.65
N ARG A 110 22.04 11.06 5.19
CA ARG A 110 21.24 12.13 4.58
C ARG A 110 21.88 13.50 4.62
N ARG A 111 22.65 13.82 5.68
CA ARG A 111 23.32 15.12 5.83
C ARG A 111 24.25 15.48 4.68
N PRO A 112 25.20 14.61 4.27
CA PRO A 112 26.05 14.89 3.11
C PRO A 112 25.25 14.90 1.80
N VAL A 113 24.29 13.99 1.62
CA VAL A 113 23.45 13.94 0.40
C VAL A 113 22.64 15.22 0.21
N ALA A 114 22.06 15.77 1.28
CA ALA A 114 21.31 17.04 1.21
C ALA A 114 22.17 18.25 0.83
N ARG A 115 23.47 18.23 1.16
CA ARG A 115 24.42 19.32 0.81
C ARG A 115 24.98 19.17 -0.59
N VAL A 116 25.25 17.94 -1.03
CA VAL A 116 25.98 17.65 -2.27
C VAL A 116 25.04 17.38 -3.45
N ALA A 117 23.91 16.71 -3.21
CA ALA A 117 22.98 16.28 -4.26
C ALA A 117 21.51 16.38 -3.78
N PRO A 118 20.99 17.59 -3.51
CA PRO A 118 19.65 17.80 -2.94
C PRO A 118 18.52 17.22 -3.82
N MET A 119 18.71 17.14 -5.14
CA MET A 119 17.73 16.57 -6.08
C MET A 119 17.38 15.11 -5.77
N VAL A 120 18.31 14.33 -5.19
CA VAL A 120 18.10 12.91 -4.84
C VAL A 120 17.07 12.76 -3.72
N LEU A 121 16.92 13.77 -2.86
CA LEU A 121 16.01 13.74 -1.72
C LEU A 121 14.62 14.31 -2.01
N LEU A 122 14.41 14.91 -3.19
CA LEU A 122 13.14 15.52 -3.59
C LEU A 122 11.93 14.56 -3.46
N PRO A 123 11.99 13.29 -3.93
CA PRO A 123 10.86 12.37 -3.78
C PRO A 123 10.48 12.14 -2.32
N SER A 124 11.47 12.07 -1.42
CA SER A 124 11.20 11.92 0.01
C SER A 124 10.58 13.17 0.62
N TYR A 125 11.00 14.37 0.21
CA TYR A 125 10.40 15.61 0.70
C TYR A 125 8.96 15.78 0.23
N ILE A 126 8.68 15.43 -1.04
CA ILE A 126 7.31 15.43 -1.57
C ILE A 126 6.42 14.46 -0.78
N SER A 127 6.90 13.24 -0.53
CA SER A 127 6.15 12.27 0.27
C SER A 127 5.90 12.76 1.70
N MET A 128 6.86 13.46 2.30
CA MET A 128 6.72 14.01 3.66
C MET A 128 5.72 15.17 3.69
N ASP A 129 5.77 16.08 2.71
CA ASP A 129 4.80 17.18 2.55
C ASP A 129 3.37 16.62 2.43
N ARG A 130 3.19 15.65 1.55
CA ARG A 130 1.91 14.98 1.33
C ARG A 130 1.39 14.34 2.61
N ASN A 131 2.20 13.53 3.29
CA ASN A 131 1.80 12.83 4.50
C ASN A 131 1.32 13.80 5.58
N TYR A 132 2.03 14.90 5.83
CA TYR A 132 1.57 15.86 6.83
C TYR A 132 0.32 16.64 6.42
N ARG A 133 0.22 17.09 5.17
CA ARG A 133 -0.98 17.78 4.69
C ARG A 133 -2.19 16.88 4.82
N GLU A 134 -2.05 15.61 4.41
CA GLU A 134 -3.09 14.60 4.57
C GLU A 134 -3.36 14.34 6.06
N ALA A 135 -2.34 14.23 6.92
CA ALA A 135 -2.51 14.07 8.37
C ALA A 135 -3.34 15.21 8.99
N ILE A 136 -3.00 16.47 8.71
CA ILE A 136 -3.74 17.63 9.23
C ILE A 136 -5.18 17.62 8.72
N ALA A 137 -5.37 17.49 7.41
CA ALA A 137 -6.69 17.53 6.81
C ALA A 137 -7.61 16.42 7.36
N LYS A 138 -7.06 15.21 7.53
CA LYS A 138 -7.78 14.07 8.09
C LYS A 138 -8.06 14.23 9.58
N THR A 139 -7.12 14.81 10.33
CA THR A 139 -7.31 15.15 11.75
C THR A 139 -8.46 16.15 11.92
N GLU A 140 -8.52 17.19 11.10
CA GLU A 140 -9.59 18.19 11.14
C GLU A 140 -10.95 17.57 10.76
N GLN A 141 -10.99 16.75 9.70
CA GLN A 141 -12.21 16.02 9.32
C GLN A 141 -12.70 15.11 10.46
N ALA A 142 -11.79 14.36 11.07
CA ALA A 142 -12.10 13.52 12.21
C ALA A 142 -12.64 14.34 13.39
N ASP A 143 -12.01 15.47 13.69
CA ASP A 143 -12.40 16.36 14.77
C ASP A 143 -13.84 16.86 14.57
N GLN A 144 -14.16 17.32 13.37
CA GLN A 144 -15.51 17.78 13.04
C GLN A 144 -16.53 16.66 13.16
N LEU A 145 -16.23 15.49 12.59
CA LEU A 145 -17.12 14.32 12.60
C LEU A 145 -17.36 13.76 14.00
N ILE A 146 -16.38 13.85 14.90
CA ILE A 146 -16.49 13.32 16.27
C ILE A 146 -17.02 14.36 17.25
N ASN A 147 -16.52 15.60 17.20
CA ASN A 147 -16.94 16.64 18.16
C ASN A 147 -18.32 17.22 17.85
N LYS A 148 -18.72 17.23 16.58
CA LYS A 148 -20.02 17.75 16.12
C LYS A 148 -20.92 16.64 15.58
N ALA A 149 -20.67 15.39 15.98
CA ALA A 149 -21.48 14.25 15.58
C ALA A 149 -22.95 14.48 15.91
N THR A 150 -23.81 14.21 14.92
CA THR A 150 -25.26 14.17 15.10
C THR A 150 -25.80 12.77 14.96
N SER A 151 -25.02 11.88 14.34
CA SER A 151 -25.34 10.49 14.12
C SER A 151 -24.14 9.59 14.45
N SER A 152 -24.43 8.31 14.63
CA SER A 152 -23.36 7.32 14.76
C SER A 152 -22.55 7.08 13.50
N ALA A 153 -23.12 7.40 12.32
CA ALA A 153 -22.39 7.32 11.07
C ALA A 153 -21.24 8.33 11.06
N ASP A 154 -21.47 9.53 11.62
CA ASP A 154 -20.44 10.56 11.77
C ASP A 154 -19.29 10.06 12.65
N ILE A 155 -19.59 9.45 13.79
CA ILE A 155 -18.58 8.86 14.69
C ILE A 155 -17.76 7.78 13.98
N ASN A 156 -18.42 6.90 13.21
CA ASN A 156 -17.75 5.82 12.49
C ASN A 156 -16.82 6.35 11.39
N LEU A 157 -17.31 7.29 10.57
CA LEU A 157 -16.50 7.94 9.55
C LEU A 157 -15.35 8.72 10.19
N GLY A 158 -15.63 9.47 11.26
CA GLY A 158 -14.62 10.20 12.02
C GLY A 158 -13.53 9.27 12.54
N THR A 159 -13.88 8.11 13.09
CA THR A 159 -12.91 7.12 13.54
C THR A 159 -12.01 6.62 12.40
N GLN A 160 -12.57 6.40 11.21
CA GLN A 160 -11.77 6.03 10.04
C GLN A 160 -10.80 7.15 9.65
N ARG A 161 -11.25 8.41 9.71
CA ARG A 161 -10.39 9.58 9.43
C ARG A 161 -9.27 9.75 10.45
N VAL A 162 -9.52 9.48 11.74
CA VAL A 162 -8.45 9.45 12.77
C VAL A 162 -7.40 8.40 12.44
N ALA A 163 -7.82 7.18 12.07
CA ALA A 163 -6.88 6.11 11.73
C ALA A 163 -6.06 6.45 10.48
N GLU A 164 -6.68 7.06 9.46
CA GLU A 164 -5.95 7.60 8.30
C GLU A 164 -4.94 8.68 8.71
N ALA A 165 -5.33 9.62 9.58
CA ALA A 165 -4.46 10.67 10.08
C ALA A 165 -3.25 10.09 10.84
N GLN A 166 -3.48 9.12 11.72
CA GLN A 166 -2.43 8.43 12.47
C GLN A 166 -1.43 7.73 11.53
N LYS A 167 -1.93 7.04 10.51
CA LYS A 167 -1.09 6.39 9.48
C LYS A 167 -0.19 7.40 8.76
N HIS A 168 -0.72 8.57 8.43
CA HIS A 168 0.06 9.62 7.79
C HIS A 168 1.09 10.26 8.73
N LEU A 169 0.77 10.43 10.02
CA LEU A 169 1.73 10.90 11.02
C LEU A 169 2.86 9.89 11.24
N ASP A 170 2.56 8.60 11.33
CA ASP A 170 3.58 7.55 11.49
C ASP A 170 4.47 7.40 10.24
N GLY A 171 4.01 7.87 9.08
CA GLY A 171 4.80 7.99 7.86
C GLY A 171 5.79 9.16 7.84
N LEU A 172 5.82 10.01 8.88
CA LEU A 172 6.76 11.12 9.00
C LEU A 172 8.02 10.67 9.77
N PRO A 173 9.24 10.88 9.21
CA PRO A 173 10.48 10.49 9.88
C PRO A 173 10.78 11.44 11.07
N VAL A 174 10.48 11.00 12.29
CA VAL A 174 10.57 11.82 13.52
C VAL A 174 12.00 12.33 13.80
N TRP A 175 13.02 11.57 13.45
CA TRP A 175 14.44 11.94 13.60
C TRP A 175 14.94 13.01 12.62
N PHE A 176 14.14 13.34 11.59
CA PHE A 176 14.42 14.45 10.68
C PHE A 176 14.01 15.80 11.28
N LEU A 177 13.04 15.78 12.19
CA LEU A 177 12.48 16.95 12.86
C LEU A 177 13.47 17.40 13.94
N GLY A 178 13.99 18.62 13.83
CA GLY A 178 14.88 19.23 14.82
C GLY A 178 16.36 19.36 14.42
N TYR A 179 16.88 18.55 13.49
CA TYR A 179 18.30 18.61 13.11
C TYR A 179 18.60 19.24 11.73
N TYR A 180 17.67 19.31 10.77
CA TYR A 180 17.91 19.86 9.40
C TYR A 180 16.66 20.61 8.85
N PRO A 181 16.82 21.51 7.85
CA PRO A 181 16.53 22.96 7.90
C PRO A 181 15.07 23.39 7.86
N GLN A 182 14.88 24.62 8.34
CA GLN A 182 13.64 25.39 8.50
C GLN A 182 12.92 25.77 7.18
N ARG A 183 13.49 25.46 6.01
CA ARG A 183 12.89 25.57 4.66
C ARG A 183 13.65 24.65 3.70
N TYR A 184 12.94 23.93 2.83
CA TYR A 184 13.52 23.31 1.63
C TYR A 184 13.00 24.03 0.38
N CYS A 185 13.92 24.54 -0.42
CA CYS A 185 13.69 25.31 -1.65
C CYS A 185 14.49 24.73 -2.80
N THR A 186 13.90 24.70 -4.01
CA THR A 186 14.67 24.99 -5.24
C THR A 186 13.81 25.55 -6.40
N PHE A 187 14.47 26.41 -7.18
CA PHE A 187 14.13 27.28 -8.32
C PHE A 187 12.78 28.02 -8.42
N PHE A 188 11.61 27.51 -8.01
CA PHE A 188 10.33 28.27 -8.21
C PHE A 188 9.30 28.31 -7.07
N SER A 189 9.40 27.53 -6.00
CA SER A 189 8.73 27.88 -4.73
C SER A 189 9.17 26.98 -3.58
N CYS A 190 9.04 27.52 -2.38
CA CYS A 190 9.28 26.78 -1.16
C CYS A 190 8.39 27.26 -0.05
N THR A 191 7.69 26.33 0.59
CA THR A 191 7.24 26.54 1.95
C THR A 191 7.08 25.20 2.62
N TRP A 192 7.89 24.95 3.65
CA TRP A 192 7.52 24.03 4.72
C TRP A 192 8.30 24.33 6.00
N ARG A 193 7.55 24.50 7.11
CA ARG A 193 8.03 24.57 8.49
C ARG A 193 7.20 23.55 9.26
N PHE A 194 7.77 22.39 9.51
CA PHE A 194 7.22 21.40 10.43
C PHE A 194 8.26 21.10 11.48
N THR A 195 7.96 21.50 12.69
CA THR A 195 8.82 21.38 13.87
C THR A 195 8.48 20.11 14.64
N LEU A 196 9.40 19.66 15.50
CA LEU A 196 9.11 18.60 16.47
C LEU A 196 7.87 18.95 17.30
N ASP A 197 7.77 20.20 17.75
CA ASP A 197 6.63 20.69 18.53
C ASP A 197 5.30 20.62 17.76
N GLU A 198 5.30 20.87 16.45
CA GLU A 198 4.10 20.69 15.61
C GLU A 198 3.75 19.22 15.44
N PHE A 199 4.73 18.34 15.30
CA PHE A 199 4.52 16.89 15.23
C PHE A 199 3.92 16.35 16.52
N GLU A 200 4.52 16.70 17.67
CA GLU A 200 4.04 16.29 18.98
C GLU A 200 2.63 16.81 19.24
N ARG A 201 2.35 18.07 18.89
CA ARG A 201 1.00 18.63 18.98
C ARG A 201 0.01 17.90 18.09
N ALA A 202 0.37 17.59 16.84
CA ALA A 202 -0.48 16.85 15.92
C ALA A 202 -0.77 15.43 16.44
N ARG A 203 0.26 14.71 16.90
CA ARG A 203 0.13 13.36 17.48
C ARG A 203 -0.73 13.38 18.74
N LYS A 204 -0.52 14.35 19.63
CA LYS A 204 -1.36 14.56 20.82
C LYS A 204 -2.82 14.84 20.43
N ARG A 205 -3.06 15.66 19.39
CA ARG A 205 -4.42 15.95 18.92
C ARG A 205 -5.11 14.71 18.36
N VAL A 206 -4.42 13.94 17.51
CA VAL A 206 -4.94 12.68 16.97
C VAL A 206 -5.27 11.71 18.11
N GLY A 207 -4.38 11.53 19.08
CA GLY A 207 -4.63 10.67 20.24
C GLY A 207 -5.81 11.13 21.11
N GLN A 208 -6.01 12.44 21.27
CA GLN A 208 -7.20 12.97 21.96
C GLN A 208 -8.50 12.65 21.22
N ILE A 209 -8.50 12.82 19.89
CA ILE A 209 -9.68 12.53 19.06
C ILE A 209 -9.94 11.02 19.04
N GLU A 210 -8.89 10.19 18.98
CA GLU A 210 -8.98 8.72 19.06
C GLU A 210 -9.60 8.26 20.39
N ALA A 211 -9.10 8.78 21.51
CA ALA A 211 -9.66 8.48 22.83
C ALA A 211 -11.14 8.86 22.92
N LYS A 212 -11.52 10.02 22.37
CA LYS A 212 -12.92 10.44 22.31
C LYS A 212 -13.76 9.53 21.40
N ALA A 213 -13.25 9.16 20.24
CA ALA A 213 -13.93 8.23 19.32
C ALA A 213 -14.19 6.87 20.01
N PHE A 214 -13.21 6.39 20.78
CA PHE A 214 -13.35 5.16 21.56
C PHE A 214 -14.45 5.28 22.62
N GLN A 215 -14.49 6.39 23.37
CA GLN A 215 -15.55 6.66 24.35
C GLN A 215 -16.93 6.71 23.70
N GLU A 216 -17.07 7.39 22.56
CA GLU A 216 -18.32 7.48 21.80
C GLU A 216 -18.78 6.10 21.31
N LYS A 217 -17.87 5.28 20.78
CA LYS A 217 -18.18 3.92 20.33
C LYS A 217 -18.66 3.03 21.49
N ASN A 218 -17.97 3.06 22.62
CA ASN A 218 -18.37 2.27 23.79
C ASN A 218 -19.73 2.71 24.31
N ALA A 219 -19.97 4.02 24.41
CA ALA A 219 -21.25 4.55 24.84
C ALA A 219 -22.38 4.17 23.87
N GLN A 220 -22.09 4.15 22.56
CA GLN A 220 -23.07 3.70 21.57
C GLN A 220 -23.37 2.19 21.67
N THR A 221 -22.35 1.35 21.92
CA THR A 221 -22.55 -0.08 22.14
C THR A 221 -23.44 -0.32 23.35
N LEU A 222 -23.13 0.33 24.48
CA LEU A 222 -23.96 0.26 25.70
C LEU A 222 -25.40 0.72 25.44
N LEU A 223 -25.59 1.79 24.67
CA LEU A 223 -26.92 2.27 24.29
C LEU A 223 -27.70 1.19 23.50
N LYS A 224 -27.08 0.58 22.49
CA LYS A 224 -27.72 -0.46 21.67
C LYS A 224 -28.09 -1.69 22.50
N GLU A 225 -27.17 -2.17 23.33
CA GLU A 225 -27.39 -3.32 24.20
C GLU A 225 -28.54 -3.06 25.16
N ALA A 226 -28.52 -1.91 25.85
CA ALA A 226 -29.54 -1.57 26.82
C ALA A 226 -30.92 -1.33 26.16
N GLU A 227 -30.97 -0.69 24.98
CA GLU A 227 -32.22 -0.55 24.22
C GLU A 227 -32.79 -1.91 23.78
N GLN A 228 -31.91 -2.84 23.38
CA GLN A 228 -32.30 -4.20 23.04
C GLN A 228 -32.82 -4.95 24.28
N THR A 229 -32.15 -4.84 25.43
CA THR A 229 -32.63 -5.43 26.68
C THR A 229 -33.98 -4.86 27.09
N VAL A 230 -34.20 -3.54 27.03
CA VAL A 230 -35.52 -2.93 27.29
C VAL A 230 -36.59 -3.52 26.37
N LYS A 231 -36.29 -3.71 25.08
CA LYS A 231 -37.26 -4.26 24.14
C LYS A 231 -37.60 -5.72 24.48
N ILE A 232 -36.59 -6.54 24.77
CA ILE A 232 -36.75 -7.95 25.10
C ILE A 232 -37.52 -8.11 26.41
N SER A 233 -37.13 -7.37 27.46
CA SER A 233 -37.78 -7.46 28.77
C SER A 233 -39.23 -7.00 28.74
N LYS A 234 -39.55 -5.94 27.99
CA LYS A 234 -40.94 -5.54 27.73
C LYS A 234 -41.73 -6.65 27.04
N GLN A 235 -41.15 -7.30 26.05
CA GLN A 235 -41.80 -8.39 25.34
C GLN A 235 -42.02 -9.62 26.25
N GLN A 236 -41.01 -10.01 27.02
CA GLN A 236 -41.13 -11.09 28.00
C GLN A 236 -42.21 -10.78 29.04
N TYR A 237 -42.28 -9.55 29.55
CA TYR A 237 -43.32 -9.15 30.50
C TYR A 237 -44.73 -9.28 29.92
N GLN A 238 -44.92 -8.90 28.64
CA GLN A 238 -46.20 -9.01 27.95
C GLN A 238 -46.61 -10.45 27.64
N GLN A 239 -45.63 -11.32 27.37
CA GLN A 239 -45.86 -12.73 27.06
C GLN A 239 -45.92 -13.63 28.30
N ALA A 240 -45.43 -13.14 29.45
CA ALA A 240 -45.38 -13.88 30.70
C ALA A 240 -46.79 -14.24 31.19
N THR A 241 -46.98 -15.52 31.48
CA THR A 241 -48.25 -16.08 31.96
C THR A 241 -48.26 -16.24 33.47
N THR A 242 -47.08 -16.35 34.09
CA THR A 242 -46.93 -16.51 35.53
C THR A 242 -46.44 -15.24 36.22
N PRO A 243 -46.75 -15.04 37.52
CA PRO A 243 -46.20 -13.93 38.30
C PRO A 243 -44.66 -13.93 38.34
N THR A 244 -44.05 -15.11 38.45
CA THR A 244 -42.58 -15.27 38.51
C THR A 244 -41.89 -14.82 37.22
N GLU A 245 -42.44 -15.18 36.05
CA GLU A 245 -41.95 -14.73 34.75
C GLU A 245 -42.05 -13.20 34.60
N LYS A 246 -43.16 -12.61 35.10
CA LYS A 246 -43.33 -11.15 35.10
C LYS A 246 -42.31 -10.45 35.98
N GLU A 247 -42.00 -11.00 37.15
CA GLU A 247 -40.96 -10.48 38.04
C GLU A 247 -39.57 -10.53 37.42
N GLN A 248 -39.22 -11.65 36.76
CA GLN A 248 -37.95 -11.77 36.05
C GLN A 248 -37.84 -10.72 34.94
N ALA A 249 -38.90 -10.54 34.14
CA ALA A 249 -38.92 -9.52 33.09
C ALA A 249 -38.81 -8.09 33.65
N ILE A 250 -39.45 -7.79 34.78
CA ILE A 250 -39.30 -6.50 35.48
C ILE A 250 -37.85 -6.32 35.97
N ALA A 251 -37.22 -7.35 36.55
CA ALA A 251 -35.84 -7.27 37.00
C ALA A 251 -34.87 -7.02 35.83
N GLU A 252 -35.03 -7.73 34.71
CA GLU A 252 -34.23 -7.50 33.49
C GLU A 252 -34.45 -6.09 32.91
N TRP A 253 -35.69 -5.58 32.98
CA TRP A 253 -35.98 -4.21 32.58
C TRP A 253 -35.29 -3.18 33.49
N GLN A 254 -35.29 -3.38 34.81
CA GLN A 254 -34.55 -2.51 35.73
C GLN A 254 -33.04 -2.51 35.43
N VAL A 255 -32.45 -3.69 35.19
CA VAL A 255 -31.04 -3.80 34.78
C VAL A 255 -30.76 -3.01 33.49
N ALA A 256 -31.69 -3.03 32.53
CA ALA A 256 -31.57 -2.24 31.32
C ALA A 256 -31.61 -0.72 31.60
N ILE A 257 -32.48 -0.27 32.51
CA ILE A 257 -32.53 1.13 32.97
C ILE A 257 -31.20 1.53 33.61
N ASP A 258 -30.66 0.70 34.50
CA ASP A 258 -29.39 0.96 35.19
C ASP A 258 -28.23 1.06 34.18
N LYS A 259 -28.22 0.21 33.15
CA LYS A 259 -27.25 0.30 32.04
C LYS A 259 -27.38 1.61 31.24
N LEU A 260 -28.62 2.05 30.96
CA LEU A 260 -28.86 3.32 30.28
C LEU A 260 -28.36 4.52 31.11
N GLU A 261 -28.41 4.45 32.44
CA GLU A 261 -27.90 5.48 33.35
C GLU A 261 -26.37 5.56 33.40
N GLN A 262 -25.69 4.44 33.16
CA GLN A 262 -24.22 4.39 33.14
C GLN A 262 -23.62 5.04 31.88
N ILE A 263 -24.44 5.35 30.86
CA ILE A 263 -23.96 5.95 29.61
C ILE A 263 -23.47 7.38 29.88
N PRO A 264 -22.20 7.72 29.57
CA PRO A 264 -21.66 9.03 29.89
C PRO A 264 -22.44 10.17 29.21
N PRO A 265 -22.89 11.20 29.96
CA PRO A 265 -23.79 12.23 29.45
C PRO A 265 -23.13 13.18 28.44
N THR A 266 -21.80 13.18 28.38
CA THR A 266 -21.00 13.99 27.45
C THR A 266 -20.97 13.43 26.03
N THR A 267 -21.33 12.16 25.86
CA THR A 267 -21.31 11.45 24.56
C THR A 267 -22.57 11.73 23.73
N LEU A 268 -22.52 11.47 22.43
CA LEU A 268 -23.71 11.49 21.57
C LEU A 268 -24.77 10.51 22.08
N ALA A 269 -24.36 9.29 22.46
CA ALA A 269 -25.25 8.29 23.05
C ALA A 269 -25.91 8.81 24.34
N GLY A 270 -25.16 9.49 25.20
CA GLY A 270 -25.69 10.14 26.40
C GLY A 270 -26.72 11.23 26.11
N LYS A 271 -26.57 11.99 25.03
CA LYS A 271 -27.58 12.97 24.59
C LYS A 271 -28.84 12.28 24.06
N MET A 272 -28.68 11.21 23.30
CA MET A 272 -29.78 10.44 22.73
C MET A 272 -30.56 9.66 23.80
N VAL A 273 -29.88 9.18 24.84
CA VAL A 273 -30.50 8.35 25.86
C VAL A 273 -31.41 9.14 26.79
N LYS A 274 -31.12 10.42 27.10
CA LYS A 274 -31.93 11.23 28.03
C LYS A 274 -33.45 11.15 27.80
N PRO A 275 -33.98 11.45 26.60
CA PRO A 275 -35.43 11.35 26.36
C PRO A 275 -35.94 9.90 26.43
N LYS A 276 -35.13 8.93 25.98
CA LYS A 276 -35.48 7.51 26.00
C LYS A 276 -35.55 6.96 27.42
N LEU A 277 -34.57 7.29 28.26
CA LEU A 277 -34.49 6.89 29.65
C LEU A 277 -35.70 7.39 30.44
N ALA A 278 -36.09 8.66 30.25
CA ALA A 278 -37.28 9.21 30.90
C ALA A 278 -38.56 8.45 30.50
N ALA A 279 -38.72 8.13 29.20
CA ALA A 279 -39.83 7.32 28.73
C ALA A 279 -39.79 5.90 29.30
N THR A 280 -38.64 5.24 29.27
CA THR A 280 -38.44 3.88 29.79
C THR A 280 -38.74 3.78 31.28
N LYS A 281 -38.27 4.74 32.09
CA LYS A 281 -38.56 4.79 33.54
C LYS A 281 -40.05 4.98 33.82
N ARG A 282 -40.72 5.85 33.07
CA ARG A 282 -42.16 6.08 33.21
C ARG A 282 -42.94 4.79 32.90
N ASP A 283 -42.62 4.15 31.78
CA ASP A 283 -43.26 2.91 31.37
C ASP A 283 -43.01 1.80 32.40
N PHE A 284 -41.77 1.66 32.89
CA PHE A 284 -41.40 0.71 33.92
C PHE A 284 -42.19 0.91 35.21
N LYS A 285 -42.27 2.15 35.71
CA LYS A 285 -43.03 2.47 36.93
C LYS A 285 -44.50 2.07 36.81
N LYS A 286 -45.11 2.29 35.64
CA LYS A 286 -46.50 1.91 35.39
C LYS A 286 -46.68 0.40 35.48
N GLU A 287 -45.87 -0.37 34.75
CA GLU A 287 -46.02 -1.83 34.68
C GLU A 287 -45.62 -2.52 36.00
N ALA A 288 -44.54 -2.09 36.64
CA ALA A 288 -44.10 -2.65 37.92
C ALA A 288 -45.13 -2.44 39.04
N SER A 289 -45.78 -1.26 39.09
CA SER A 289 -46.83 -1.00 40.08
C SER A 289 -48.08 -1.86 39.89
N LEU A 290 -48.43 -2.20 38.64
CA LEU A 290 -49.53 -3.12 38.33
C LEU A 290 -49.19 -4.55 38.77
N ALA A 291 -47.93 -4.98 38.61
CA ALA A 291 -47.48 -6.29 39.06
C ALA A 291 -47.52 -6.43 40.60
N GLU A 292 -47.11 -5.39 41.35
CA GLU A 292 -47.23 -5.37 42.82
C GLU A 292 -48.69 -5.34 43.30
N GLY A 293 -49.56 -4.59 42.62
CA GLY A 293 -50.99 -4.55 42.92
C GLY A 293 -51.69 -5.89 42.68
N SER A 294 -51.35 -6.57 41.59
CA SER A 294 -51.82 -7.93 41.27
C SER A 294 -51.51 -8.92 42.39
N LYS A 295 -50.26 -8.94 42.89
CA LYS A 295 -49.85 -9.84 43.98
C LYS A 295 -50.70 -9.66 45.25
N ARG A 296 -50.99 -8.42 45.65
CA ARG A 296 -51.80 -8.12 46.84
C ARG A 296 -53.25 -8.59 46.69
N SER A 297 -53.82 -8.50 45.50
CA SER A 297 -55.18 -8.99 45.24
C SER A 297 -55.26 -10.52 45.29
N PHE A 298 -54.26 -11.23 44.75
CA PHE A 298 -54.22 -12.69 44.80
C PHE A 298 -54.02 -13.23 46.23
N THR A 299 -53.20 -12.57 47.06
CA THR A 299 -53.00 -12.95 48.48
C THR A 299 -54.17 -12.61 49.40
N LEU A 300 -55.12 -11.77 48.96
CA LEU A 300 -56.35 -11.47 49.71
C LEU A 300 -57.54 -12.35 49.29
N MET A 301 -57.40 -13.13 48.21
CA MET A 301 -58.41 -14.06 47.71
C MET A 301 -58.12 -15.53 48.06
N GLU A 302 -57.01 -15.80 48.75
CA GLU A 302 -56.61 -17.10 49.29
C GLU A 302 -56.90 -17.15 50.80
#